data_AF-A0A957YVY9-F1
#
_entry.id   AF-A0A957YVY9-F1
#
_cell.length_a   1.000
_cell.length_b   1.000
_cell.length_c   1.000
_cell.angle_alpha   90.00
_cell.angle_beta   90.00
_cell.angle_gamma   90.00
#
_symmetry.space_group_name_H-M   'P 1'
#
loop_
_entity.id
_entity.type
_entity.pdbx_description
1 polymer ?
#
loop_
_entity_poly.entity_id
_entity_poly.type
_entity_poly.pdbx_seq_one_letter_code
_entity_poly.pdbx_strand_id
1 'polypeptide(L)'
;MESDLVQAQYDQLERIAQKFQEQATLNAQLFEQIKNSVHALENGAWEGRGAQAFYKEMNHIVYPALTRLTAAFHAGQATLLQIARLLHDAEEEAADPFRHGENRAIPLRAAHSGETVLQAAQGAAFLVGTGGPVASTGAAAAPRPAFVIDPKDLKKYYGKANGNGQCAGLAQNHFNSSRSAQSIGAVKSWRAGAKLSTHPALTPGTVIATFDANGRYPNKSHGNHVAIFLDYQRDSSGKITGIKVLDQWSGRPAGERVLEFVPDAEAARRRSPASASNGGLLVNQANDMYVVTRP
;
A
#
# COMPACT_ATOMS: atom_id res chain seq x y z
N MET A 1 26.09 22.95 -21.08
CA MET A 1 24.93 22.17 -20.56
C MET A 1 24.41 22.95 -19.39
N GLU A 2 23.29 23.66 -19.57
CA GLU A 2 22.58 24.27 -18.44
C GLU A 2 22.12 23.13 -17.53
N SER A 3 22.55 23.15 -16.28
CA SER A 3 22.04 22.24 -15.25
C SER A 3 20.60 22.64 -14.94
N ASP A 4 19.70 21.66 -14.93
CA ASP A 4 18.32 21.84 -14.48
C ASP A 4 18.36 22.26 -12.99
N LEU A 5 18.14 23.55 -12.72
CA LEU A 5 18.24 24.11 -11.38
C LEU A 5 17.00 23.67 -10.58
N VAL A 6 17.13 22.59 -9.82
CA VAL A 6 16.07 22.11 -8.92
C VAL A 6 16.06 22.96 -7.65
N GLN A 7 15.24 24.01 -7.61
CA GLN A 7 14.96 24.78 -6.39
C GLN A 7 13.63 24.37 -5.80
N ALA A 8 13.67 23.81 -4.58
CA ALA A 8 12.47 23.44 -3.84
C ALA A 8 11.88 24.66 -3.11
N GLN A 9 10.60 24.93 -3.32
CA GLN A 9 9.87 25.94 -2.55
C GLN A 9 9.18 25.25 -1.36
N TYR A 10 9.94 25.00 -0.28
CA TYR A 10 9.47 24.26 0.89
C TYR A 10 8.17 24.82 1.47
N ASP A 11 8.09 26.14 1.62
CA ASP A 11 6.87 26.82 2.08
C ASP A 11 5.66 26.56 1.18
N GLN A 12 5.86 26.44 -0.14
CA GLN A 12 4.78 26.10 -1.05
C GLN A 12 4.34 24.64 -0.90
N LEU A 13 5.28 23.71 -0.75
CA LEU A 13 4.97 22.29 -0.53
C LEU A 13 4.18 22.10 0.77
N GLU A 14 4.57 22.78 1.83
CA GLU A 14 3.87 22.72 3.11
C GLU A 14 2.47 23.33 3.03
N ARG A 15 2.32 24.51 2.39
CA ARG A 15 0.99 25.11 2.13
C ARG A 15 0.08 24.18 1.32
N ILE A 16 0.61 23.48 0.32
CA ILE A 16 -0.20 22.53 -0.47
C ILE A 16 -0.57 21.32 0.40
N ALA A 17 0.36 20.78 1.18
CA ALA A 17 0.07 19.68 2.11
C ALA A 17 -1.04 20.07 3.12
N GLN A 18 -1.00 21.28 3.66
CA GLN A 18 -2.05 21.82 4.52
C GLN A 18 -3.41 21.86 3.82
N LYS A 19 -3.47 22.32 2.56
CA LYS A 19 -4.72 22.29 1.77
C LYS A 19 -5.28 20.89 1.58
N PHE A 20 -4.43 19.88 1.34
CA PHE A 20 -4.89 18.48 1.26
C PHE A 20 -5.53 18.02 2.58
N GLN A 21 -4.94 18.38 3.71
CA GLN A 21 -5.49 18.06 5.02
C GLN A 21 -6.83 18.76 5.27
N GLU A 22 -6.92 20.05 4.96
CA GLU A 22 -8.17 20.82 5.07
C GLU A 22 -9.29 20.19 4.23
N GLN A 23 -8.99 19.82 2.98
CA GLN A 23 -9.96 19.14 2.11
C GLN A 23 -10.37 17.77 2.64
N ALA A 24 -9.44 17.00 3.22
CA ALA A 24 -9.77 15.73 3.86
C ALA A 24 -10.74 15.93 5.03
N THR A 25 -10.49 16.92 5.89
CA THR A 25 -11.36 17.25 7.03
C THR A 25 -12.75 17.72 6.57
N LEU A 26 -12.81 18.62 5.58
CA LEU A 26 -14.08 19.09 5.03
C LEU A 26 -14.89 17.94 4.41
N ASN A 27 -14.23 17.04 3.67
CA ASN A 27 -14.89 15.90 3.07
C ASN A 27 -15.41 14.92 4.13
N ALA A 28 -14.64 14.65 5.18
CA ALA A 28 -15.06 13.82 6.31
C ALA A 28 -16.28 14.40 7.04
N GLN A 29 -16.31 15.71 7.27
CA GLN A 29 -17.46 16.38 7.87
C GLN A 29 -18.71 16.29 6.99
N LEU A 30 -18.57 16.57 5.69
CA LEU A 30 -19.66 16.44 4.73
C LEU A 30 -20.18 14.99 4.68
N PHE A 31 -19.27 14.02 4.71
CA PHE A 31 -19.63 12.61 4.70
C PHE A 31 -20.46 12.20 5.93
N GLU A 32 -20.08 12.64 7.12
CA GLU A 32 -20.86 12.38 8.33
C GLU A 32 -22.21 13.10 8.32
N GLN A 33 -22.29 14.32 7.77
CA GLN A 33 -23.58 14.99 7.56
C GLN A 33 -24.50 14.18 6.64
N ILE A 34 -23.98 13.70 5.50
CA ILE A 34 -24.74 12.87 4.56
C ILE A 34 -25.21 11.59 5.24
N LYS A 35 -24.34 10.89 5.99
CA LYS A 35 -24.71 9.67 6.70
C LYS A 35 -25.82 9.92 7.72
N ASN A 36 -25.75 11.02 8.47
CA ASN A 36 -26.79 11.38 9.43
C ASN A 36 -28.13 11.65 8.74
N SER A 37 -28.12 12.36 7.60
CA SER A 37 -29.33 12.59 6.81
C SER A 37 -29.93 11.30 6.27
N VAL A 38 -29.10 10.38 5.75
CA VAL A 38 -29.58 9.08 5.25
C VAL A 38 -30.10 8.20 6.39
N HIS A 39 -29.42 8.18 7.53
CA HIS A 39 -29.86 7.42 8.70
C HIS A 39 -31.19 7.93 9.26
N ALA A 40 -31.42 9.26 9.23
CA ALA A 40 -32.73 9.82 9.57
C ALA A 40 -33.84 9.34 8.61
N LEU A 41 -33.52 9.13 7.33
CA LEU A 41 -34.47 8.57 6.36
C LEU A 41 -34.71 7.08 6.59
N GLU A 42 -33.67 6.29 6.90
CA GLU A 42 -33.78 4.86 7.21
C GLU A 42 -34.68 4.60 8.44
N ASN A 43 -34.66 5.51 9.42
CA ASN A 43 -35.49 5.42 10.62
C ASN A 43 -36.82 6.18 10.50
N GLY A 44 -37.07 6.86 9.38
CA GLY A 44 -38.16 7.82 9.19
C GLY A 44 -39.38 7.31 8.42
N ALA A 45 -39.57 6.00 8.31
CA ALA A 45 -40.64 5.33 7.56
C ALA A 45 -40.56 5.43 6.02
N TRP A 46 -39.39 5.74 5.45
CA TRP A 46 -39.19 5.63 4.01
C TRP A 46 -38.86 4.18 3.62
N GLU A 47 -39.90 3.42 3.29
CA GLU A 47 -39.80 2.00 2.95
C GLU A 47 -40.31 1.70 1.53
N GLY A 48 -39.87 0.56 0.97
CA GLY A 48 -40.27 0.09 -0.35
C GLY A 48 -39.11 0.01 -1.35
N ARG A 49 -39.44 -0.38 -2.59
CA ARG A 49 -38.42 -0.70 -3.62
C ARG A 49 -37.50 0.49 -3.95
N GLY A 50 -38.04 1.71 -3.95
CA GLY A 50 -37.26 2.92 -4.21
C GLY A 50 -36.24 3.22 -3.10
N ALA A 51 -36.66 3.10 -1.83
CA ALA A 51 -35.79 3.27 -0.67
C ALA A 51 -34.68 2.21 -0.65
N GLN A 52 -35.02 0.94 -0.92
CA GLN A 52 -34.03 -0.15 -0.99
C GLN A 52 -32.97 0.07 -2.10
N ALA A 53 -33.38 0.54 -3.28
CA ALA A 53 -32.45 0.85 -4.35
C ALA A 53 -31.51 2.01 -3.97
N PHE A 54 -32.06 3.07 -3.39
CA PHE A 54 -31.27 4.20 -2.89
C PHE A 54 -30.26 3.78 -1.81
N TYR A 55 -30.68 3.05 -0.77
CA TYR A 55 -29.77 2.59 0.29
C TYR A 55 -28.71 1.63 -0.24
N LYS A 56 -29.05 0.81 -1.23
CA LYS A 56 -28.07 -0.03 -1.91
C LYS A 56 -26.99 0.81 -2.59
N GLU A 57 -27.37 1.84 -3.33
CA GLU A 57 -26.43 2.76 -3.99
C GLU A 57 -25.59 3.54 -2.98
N MET A 58 -26.21 4.07 -1.92
CA MET A 58 -25.50 4.78 -0.86
C MET A 58 -24.44 3.88 -0.21
N ASN A 59 -24.80 2.66 0.19
CA ASN A 59 -23.90 1.75 0.90
C ASN A 59 -22.82 1.13 0.01
N HIS A 60 -23.11 0.84 -1.27
CA HIS A 60 -22.19 0.08 -2.13
C HIS A 60 -21.41 0.96 -3.11
N ILE A 61 -21.89 2.18 -3.41
CA ILE A 61 -21.29 3.07 -4.41
C ILE A 61 -20.82 4.36 -3.75
N VAL A 62 -21.73 5.10 -3.10
CA VAL A 62 -21.45 6.47 -2.64
C VAL A 62 -20.54 6.50 -1.42
N TYR A 63 -20.88 5.80 -0.33
CA TYR A 63 -20.05 5.78 0.89
C TYR A 63 -18.64 5.24 0.65
N PRO A 64 -18.45 4.15 -0.12
CA PRO A 64 -17.11 3.71 -0.47
C PRO A 64 -16.36 4.72 -1.34
N ALA A 65 -17.03 5.45 -2.24
CA ALA A 65 -16.39 6.49 -3.05
C ALA A 65 -15.93 7.68 -2.21
N LEU A 66 -16.76 8.17 -1.28
CA LEU A 66 -16.40 9.24 -0.36
C LEU A 66 -15.25 8.84 0.58
N THR A 67 -15.26 7.60 1.07
CA THR A 67 -14.16 7.06 1.87
C THR A 67 -12.84 7.02 1.08
N ARG A 68 -12.89 6.59 -0.19
CA ARG A 68 -11.71 6.59 -1.07
C ARG A 68 -11.19 8.01 -1.35
N LEU A 69 -12.09 8.98 -1.50
CA LEU A 69 -11.72 10.37 -1.73
C LEU A 69 -10.98 10.97 -0.53
N THR A 70 -11.51 10.78 0.69
CA THR A 70 -10.83 11.22 1.92
C THR A 70 -9.47 10.54 2.10
N ALA A 71 -9.38 9.23 1.83
CA ALA A 71 -8.12 8.50 1.87
C ALA A 71 -7.10 9.03 0.84
N ALA A 72 -7.55 9.39 -0.36
CA ALA A 72 -6.70 9.99 -1.39
C ALA A 72 -6.15 11.35 -0.97
N PHE A 73 -6.95 12.19 -0.28
CA PHE A 73 -6.46 13.46 0.24
C PHE A 73 -5.35 13.28 1.28
N HIS A 74 -5.53 12.34 2.24
CA HIS A 74 -4.49 12.04 3.22
C HIS A 74 -3.22 11.45 2.58
N ALA A 75 -3.36 10.57 1.59
CA ALA A 75 -2.22 10.04 0.85
C ALA A 75 -1.44 11.14 0.10
N GLY A 76 -2.16 12.10 -0.51
CA GLY A 76 -1.57 13.26 -1.17
C GLY A 76 -0.76 14.14 -0.20
N GLN A 77 -1.33 14.45 0.97
CA GLN A 77 -0.62 15.20 2.01
C GLN A 77 0.65 14.47 2.46
N ALA A 78 0.55 13.18 2.81
CA ALA A 78 1.68 12.40 3.28
C ALA A 78 2.82 12.36 2.25
N THR A 79 2.47 12.21 0.97
CA THR A 79 3.43 12.21 -0.13
C THR A 79 4.14 13.56 -0.26
N LEU A 80 3.41 14.68 -0.17
CA LEU A 80 4.00 16.02 -0.26
C LEU A 80 4.97 16.29 0.91
N LEU A 81 4.61 15.88 2.12
CA LEU A 81 5.48 16.01 3.29
C LEU A 81 6.73 15.14 3.17
N GLN A 82 6.61 13.95 2.58
CA GLN A 82 7.77 13.09 2.30
C GLN A 82 8.70 13.71 1.25
N ILE A 83 8.15 14.31 0.19
CA ILE A 83 8.94 15.04 -0.82
C ILE A 83 9.69 16.21 -0.18
N ALA A 84 9.00 17.00 0.66
CA ALA A 84 9.62 18.14 1.34
C ALA A 84 10.81 17.71 2.21
N ARG A 85 10.66 16.61 2.98
CA ARG A 85 11.75 16.05 3.79
C ARG A 85 12.91 15.55 2.94
N LEU A 86 12.64 14.76 1.90
CA LEU A 86 13.69 14.22 1.03
C LEU A 86 14.50 15.32 0.36
N LEU A 87 13.84 16.39 -0.09
CA LEU A 87 14.52 17.55 -0.68
C LEU A 87 15.38 18.27 0.36
N HIS A 88 14.87 18.45 1.58
CA HIS A 88 15.60 19.09 2.66
C HIS A 88 16.86 18.31 3.05
N ASP A 89 16.73 16.99 3.24
CA ASP A 89 17.85 16.11 3.60
C ASP A 89 18.93 16.11 2.49
N ALA A 90 18.50 16.06 1.23
CA ALA A 90 19.42 16.10 0.09
C ALA A 90 20.15 17.45 -0.04
N GLU A 91 19.47 18.56 0.28
CA GLU A 91 20.08 19.89 0.29
C GLU A 91 21.08 20.04 1.45
N GLU A 92 20.78 19.48 2.62
CA GLU A 92 21.70 19.47 3.76
C GLU A 92 22.97 18.66 3.47
N GLU A 93 22.86 17.46 2.89
CA GLU A 93 24.00 16.63 2.47
C GLU A 93 24.86 17.32 1.40
N ALA A 94 24.22 18.02 0.46
CA ALA A 94 24.93 18.76 -0.59
C ALA A 94 25.62 20.03 -0.05
N ALA A 95 25.09 20.65 1.01
CA ALA A 95 25.65 21.85 1.63
C ALA A 95 26.82 21.58 2.59
N ASP A 96 26.88 20.38 3.18
CA ASP A 96 27.90 19.95 4.14
C ASP A 96 29.36 20.24 3.72
N PRO A 97 29.83 19.86 2.51
CA PRO A 97 31.20 20.14 2.05
C PRO A 97 31.51 21.62 1.82
N PHE A 98 30.49 22.49 1.74
CA PHE A 98 30.67 23.94 1.54
C PHE A 98 30.59 24.74 2.84
N ARG A 99 30.11 24.15 3.94
CA ARG A 99 30.04 24.78 5.27
C ARG A 99 31.35 24.68 6.04
N HIS A 100 32.16 23.68 5.74
CA HIS A 100 33.49 23.49 6.33
C HIS A 100 34.54 23.74 5.24
N GLY A 101 34.96 24.99 5.10
CA GLY A 101 35.93 25.42 4.08
C GLY A 101 37.33 24.86 4.33
N GLU A 102 37.57 23.57 4.08
CA GLU A 102 38.90 23.00 3.96
C GLU A 102 38.96 21.90 2.90
N ASN A 103 39.87 22.12 1.96
CA ASN A 103 40.31 21.23 0.90
C ASN A 103 40.68 19.83 1.46
N ARG A 104 39.77 18.86 1.35
CA ARG A 104 40.08 17.45 1.59
C ARG A 104 39.55 16.57 0.46
N ALA A 105 40.49 15.87 -0.16
CA ALA A 105 40.26 14.82 -1.13
C ALA A 105 39.23 13.81 -0.60
N ILE A 106 38.23 13.48 -1.42
CA ILE A 106 37.17 12.52 -1.14
C ILE A 106 37.77 11.15 -0.81
N PRO A 107 37.61 10.61 0.42
CA PRO A 107 37.75 9.19 0.64
C PRO A 107 36.39 8.51 0.42
N LEU A 108 36.44 7.49 -0.43
CA LEU A 108 35.38 6.53 -0.64
C LEU A 108 35.15 5.70 0.65
N ARG A 109 33.88 5.64 1.09
CA ARG A 109 33.17 4.64 1.94
C ARG A 109 33.10 4.77 3.49
N ALA A 110 31.82 4.80 3.92
CA ALA A 110 31.10 3.90 4.86
C ALA A 110 31.07 4.16 6.39
N ALA A 111 29.83 4.46 6.84
CA ALA A 111 29.12 4.00 8.07
C ALA A 111 29.60 4.57 9.43
N HIS A 112 28.83 4.77 10.50
CA HIS A 112 27.47 4.48 11.02
C HIS A 112 26.98 5.78 11.74
N SER A 113 25.75 6.03 12.21
CA SER A 113 24.82 5.33 13.11
C SER A 113 23.60 6.26 13.22
N GLY A 114 22.34 5.82 13.11
CA GLY A 114 21.69 5.05 14.16
C GLY A 114 21.44 5.91 15.40
N GLU A 115 20.47 6.83 15.38
CA GLU A 115 19.73 7.18 16.58
C GLU A 115 18.32 7.70 16.29
N THR A 116 17.41 7.23 17.14
CA THR A 116 15.96 7.35 17.12
C THR A 116 15.55 8.65 17.78
N VAL A 117 14.64 9.43 17.20
CA VAL A 117 13.81 10.38 17.98
C VAL A 117 12.35 10.18 17.62
N LEU A 118 11.66 9.54 18.55
CA LEU A 118 10.21 9.41 18.65
C LEU A 118 9.75 10.36 19.75
N GLN A 119 9.19 11.53 19.41
CA GLN A 119 8.27 12.37 20.21
C GLN A 119 8.04 13.69 19.44
N ALA A 120 6.90 14.37 19.43
CA ALA A 120 5.66 14.25 20.17
C ALA A 120 4.55 14.94 19.36
N ALA A 121 3.32 14.47 19.46
CA ALA A 121 2.14 15.30 19.28
C ALA A 121 1.15 14.94 20.39
N GLN A 122 1.49 15.37 21.60
CA GLN A 122 0.51 15.57 22.67
C GLN A 122 -0.11 16.95 22.45
N GLY A 123 -1.43 17.04 22.40
CA GLY A 123 -2.12 18.32 22.43
C GLY A 123 -3.52 18.32 21.83
N ALA A 124 -4.47 17.67 22.50
CA ALA A 124 -5.86 18.14 22.60
C ALA A 124 -6.63 17.22 23.56
N ALA A 125 -6.49 17.50 24.85
CA ALA A 125 -7.43 17.02 25.85
C ALA A 125 -8.75 17.79 25.68
N PHE A 126 -9.82 17.09 25.34
CA PHE A 126 -11.19 17.56 25.58
C PHE A 126 -11.82 16.62 26.60
N LEU A 127 -12.09 17.15 27.79
CA LEU A 127 -12.77 16.49 28.90
C LEU A 127 -14.28 16.60 28.71
N VAL A 128 -15.00 15.48 28.54
CA VAL A 128 -16.36 15.29 29.09
C VAL A 128 -16.62 13.78 29.28
N GLY A 129 -17.08 13.40 30.48
CA GLY A 129 -18.04 12.30 30.63
C GLY A 129 -17.51 11.01 31.25
N THR A 130 -17.65 10.90 32.57
CA THR A 130 -17.52 9.67 33.37
C THR A 130 -18.54 8.60 32.97
N GLY A 131 -18.09 7.38 32.67
CA GLY A 131 -18.95 6.20 32.53
C GLY A 131 -18.19 4.89 32.37
N GLY A 132 -18.21 4.07 33.44
CA GLY A 132 -18.03 2.61 33.60
C GLY A 132 -17.33 1.72 32.54
N PRO A 133 -16.62 0.66 32.98
CA PRO A 133 -15.81 -0.18 32.10
C PRO A 133 -16.68 -1.13 31.27
N VAL A 134 -16.61 -1.02 29.95
CA VAL A 134 -16.99 -2.09 29.03
C VAL A 134 -15.73 -2.86 28.65
N ALA A 135 -15.75 -4.17 28.90
CA ALA A 135 -14.67 -5.09 28.63
C ALA A 135 -14.20 -5.00 27.16
N SER A 136 -12.95 -4.57 26.96
CA SER A 136 -12.30 -4.57 25.64
C SER A 136 -11.94 -6.00 25.26
N THR A 137 -12.70 -6.57 24.32
CA THR A 137 -12.26 -7.74 23.57
C THR A 137 -11.04 -7.36 22.72
N GLY A 138 -9.99 -8.18 22.84
CA GLY A 138 -8.82 -8.31 21.95
C GLY A 138 -8.39 -7.09 21.13
N ALA A 139 -7.32 -6.41 21.58
CA ALA A 139 -6.58 -5.46 20.76
C ALA A 139 -6.10 -6.13 19.46
N ALA A 140 -6.69 -5.73 18.33
CA ALA A 140 -6.18 -6.05 17.02
C ALA A 140 -4.75 -5.48 16.90
N ALA A 141 -3.77 -6.34 16.63
CA ALA A 141 -2.40 -5.92 16.37
C ALA A 141 -2.38 -4.85 15.27
N ALA A 142 -1.64 -3.76 15.49
CA ALA A 142 -1.48 -2.68 14.52
C ALA A 142 -1.12 -3.24 13.13
N PRO A 143 -1.65 -2.66 12.03
CA PRO A 143 -1.39 -3.16 10.68
C PRO A 143 0.13 -3.12 10.40
N ARG A 144 0.70 -4.29 10.13
CA ARG A 144 2.13 -4.44 9.83
C ARG A 144 2.50 -3.65 8.58
N PRO A 145 3.65 -2.97 8.55
CA PRO A 145 4.04 -2.18 7.40
C PRO A 145 4.20 -3.07 6.17
N ALA A 146 3.55 -2.66 5.08
CA ALA A 146 3.69 -3.27 3.78
C ALA A 146 4.99 -2.80 3.11
N PHE A 147 5.59 -3.65 2.28
CA PHE A 147 6.69 -3.25 1.42
C PHE A 147 6.13 -2.60 0.16
N VAL A 148 6.47 -1.33 -0.08
CA VAL A 148 5.98 -0.57 -1.23
C VAL A 148 7.17 0.02 -1.98
N ILE A 149 7.32 -0.38 -3.23
CA ILE A 149 8.27 0.24 -4.16
C ILE A 149 7.64 1.53 -4.66
N ASP A 150 8.39 2.63 -4.70
CA ASP A 150 7.88 3.87 -5.30
C ASP A 150 7.38 3.60 -6.74
N PRO A 151 6.13 3.94 -7.08
CA PRO A 151 5.59 3.74 -8.43
C PRO A 151 6.48 4.31 -9.56
N LYS A 152 7.19 5.41 -9.30
CA LYS A 152 8.10 6.05 -10.27
C LYS A 152 9.28 5.14 -10.61
N ASP A 153 9.72 4.36 -9.63
CA ASP A 153 10.82 3.43 -9.75
C ASP A 153 10.46 2.16 -10.51
N LEU A 154 9.17 1.84 -10.69
CA LEU A 154 8.75 0.57 -11.26
C LEU A 154 9.25 0.37 -12.69
N LYS A 155 9.35 1.45 -13.48
CA LYS A 155 9.82 1.42 -14.87
C LYS A 155 11.20 0.76 -15.01
N LYS A 156 12.06 0.88 -14.00
CA LYS A 156 13.43 0.35 -14.06
C LYS A 156 13.51 -1.17 -14.06
N TYR A 157 12.41 -1.87 -13.75
CA TYR A 157 12.38 -3.34 -13.72
C TYR A 157 11.91 -3.97 -15.02
N TYR A 158 11.19 -3.24 -15.87
CA TYR A 158 10.54 -3.77 -17.06
C TYR A 158 11.54 -4.36 -18.07
N GLY A 159 11.11 -5.43 -18.74
CA GLY A 159 11.81 -5.99 -19.90
C GLY A 159 13.11 -6.73 -19.57
N LYS A 160 13.48 -6.86 -18.29
CA LYS A 160 14.66 -7.63 -17.85
C LYS A 160 14.35 -8.56 -16.70
N ALA A 161 15.21 -9.55 -16.50
CA ALA A 161 15.23 -10.36 -15.29
C ALA A 161 15.88 -9.55 -14.16
N ASN A 162 15.23 -9.48 -13.01
CA ASN A 162 15.73 -8.76 -11.83
C ASN A 162 16.20 -9.76 -10.75
N GLY A 163 17.33 -9.49 -10.10
CA GLY A 163 17.95 -10.44 -9.18
C GLY A 163 18.28 -11.76 -9.88
N ASN A 164 17.80 -12.88 -9.34
CA ASN A 164 18.04 -14.23 -9.88
C ASN A 164 17.04 -14.66 -10.98
N GLY A 165 16.18 -13.75 -11.48
CA GLY A 165 15.16 -14.05 -12.48
C GLY A 165 13.95 -14.84 -11.97
N GLN A 166 13.91 -15.21 -10.69
CA GLN A 166 12.72 -15.82 -10.05
C GLN A 166 11.74 -14.73 -9.59
N CYS A 167 10.49 -15.09 -9.31
CA CYS A 167 9.45 -14.13 -8.91
C CYS A 167 9.82 -13.34 -7.65
N ALA A 168 10.26 -14.01 -6.59
CA ALA A 168 10.70 -13.36 -5.35
C ALA A 168 11.92 -12.44 -5.55
N GLY A 169 12.76 -12.76 -6.53
CA GLY A 169 13.96 -12.01 -6.87
C GLY A 169 13.65 -10.56 -7.27
N LEU A 170 12.48 -10.28 -7.84
CA LEU A 170 12.08 -8.91 -8.20
C LEU A 170 11.99 -8.00 -6.97
N ALA A 171 11.26 -8.43 -5.94
CA ALA A 171 11.11 -7.65 -4.70
C ALA A 171 12.40 -7.66 -3.87
N GLN A 172 13.05 -8.82 -3.74
CA GLN A 172 14.29 -8.94 -2.98
C GLN A 172 15.44 -8.11 -3.58
N ASN A 173 15.54 -8.03 -4.91
CA ASN A 173 16.56 -7.21 -5.57
C ASN A 173 16.40 -5.71 -5.25
N HIS A 174 15.16 -5.24 -5.05
CA HIS A 174 14.93 -3.86 -4.62
C HIS A 174 15.27 -3.68 -3.13
N PHE A 175 14.58 -4.40 -2.25
CA PHE A 175 14.61 -4.16 -0.81
C PHE A 175 15.83 -4.73 -0.09
N ASN A 176 16.50 -5.75 -0.64
CA ASN A 176 17.74 -6.27 -0.04
C ASN A 176 18.99 -5.66 -0.67
N SER A 177 18.84 -4.61 -1.49
CA SER A 177 19.98 -3.83 -1.98
C SER A 177 20.55 -2.96 -0.86
N SER A 178 21.86 -2.67 -0.94
CA SER A 178 22.53 -1.78 0.04
C SER A 178 22.00 -0.34 0.05
N ARG A 179 21.15 0.03 -0.91
CA ARG A 179 20.53 1.35 -1.02
C ARG A 179 19.12 1.40 -0.45
N SER A 180 18.54 0.27 -0.06
CA SER A 180 17.19 0.25 0.49
C SER A 180 17.20 0.52 1.99
N ALA A 181 16.35 1.46 2.43
CA ALA A 181 16.12 1.73 3.85
C ALA A 181 15.38 0.60 4.58
N GLN A 182 14.75 -0.32 3.84
CA GLN A 182 13.97 -1.44 4.39
C GLN A 182 14.40 -2.74 3.74
N SER A 183 14.78 -3.74 4.56
CA SER A 183 15.03 -5.09 4.06
C SER A 183 13.76 -5.93 4.11
N ILE A 184 13.36 -6.49 2.97
CA ILE A 184 12.30 -7.49 2.89
C ILE A 184 12.79 -8.87 3.39
N GLY A 185 14.10 -9.08 3.43
CA GLY A 185 14.73 -10.28 3.96
C GLY A 185 14.55 -11.52 3.08
N ALA A 186 14.79 -12.69 3.68
CA ALA A 186 14.55 -13.97 3.05
C ALA A 186 13.06 -14.32 3.08
N VAL A 187 12.54 -15.00 2.06
CA VAL A 187 11.11 -15.34 1.96
C VAL A 187 10.56 -16.13 3.18
N LYS A 188 11.42 -16.82 3.93
CA LYS A 188 11.07 -17.50 5.19
C LYS A 188 10.57 -16.55 6.30
N SER A 189 11.00 -15.28 6.28
CA SER A 189 10.56 -14.28 7.25
C SER A 189 9.27 -13.55 6.84
N TRP A 190 8.78 -13.79 5.63
CA TRP A 190 7.58 -13.11 5.13
C TRP A 190 6.33 -13.65 5.82
N ARG A 191 5.35 -12.77 6.02
CA ARG A 191 4.05 -13.09 6.60
C ARG A 191 2.94 -12.51 5.74
N ALA A 192 1.83 -13.26 5.66
CA ALA A 192 0.62 -12.79 5.03
C ALA A 192 0.07 -11.57 5.79
N GLY A 193 -0.09 -10.46 5.08
CA GLY A 193 -0.84 -9.27 5.52
C GLY A 193 -2.28 -9.33 5.05
N ALA A 194 -2.81 -8.18 4.63
CA ALA A 194 -4.16 -8.09 4.07
C ALA A 194 -4.33 -8.97 2.84
N LYS A 195 -5.44 -9.69 2.77
CA LYS A 195 -5.77 -10.58 1.65
C LYS A 195 -6.33 -9.76 0.49
N LEU A 196 -5.85 -9.97 -0.72
CA LEU A 196 -6.27 -9.16 -1.87
C LEU A 196 -7.72 -9.40 -2.29
N SER A 197 -8.28 -10.58 -1.98
CA SER A 197 -9.70 -10.87 -2.25
C SER A 197 -10.67 -10.06 -1.39
N THR A 198 -10.21 -9.40 -0.32
CA THR A 198 -11.02 -8.44 0.45
C THR A 198 -10.93 -7.02 -0.12
N HIS A 199 -10.23 -6.85 -1.26
CA HIS A 199 -10.00 -5.59 -1.94
C HIS A 199 -9.51 -4.45 -1.03
N PRO A 200 -8.44 -4.66 -0.23
CA PRO A 200 -7.88 -3.60 0.60
C PRO A 200 -7.47 -2.39 -0.24
N ALA A 201 -7.53 -1.19 0.33
CA ALA A 201 -6.89 -0.03 -0.28
C ALA A 201 -5.38 -0.25 -0.30
N LEU A 202 -4.79 -0.38 -1.50
CA LEU A 202 -3.37 -0.65 -1.70
C LEU A 202 -2.74 0.44 -2.55
N THR A 203 -1.51 0.80 -2.19
CA THR A 203 -0.68 1.70 -3.01
C THR A 203 -0.07 0.89 -4.17
N PRO A 204 -0.08 1.39 -5.41
CA PRO A 204 0.73 0.83 -6.49
C PRO A 204 2.19 0.68 -6.03
N GLY A 205 2.85 -0.40 -6.42
CA GLY A 205 4.17 -0.76 -5.94
C GLY A 205 4.19 -1.67 -4.70
N THR A 206 3.03 -1.96 -4.11
CA THR A 206 2.94 -2.89 -2.97
C THR A 206 3.40 -4.30 -3.36
N VAL A 207 4.32 -4.88 -2.59
CA VAL A 207 4.75 -6.26 -2.77
C VAL A 207 3.66 -7.21 -2.28
N ILE A 208 3.26 -8.13 -3.15
CA ILE A 208 2.25 -9.15 -2.89
C ILE A 208 2.80 -10.53 -3.19
N ALA A 209 2.31 -11.54 -2.48
CA ALA A 209 2.73 -12.92 -2.71
C ALA A 209 1.62 -13.90 -2.35
N THR A 210 1.76 -15.12 -2.84
CA THR A 210 0.95 -16.25 -2.41
C THR A 210 1.42 -16.76 -1.05
N PHE A 211 0.50 -17.05 -0.14
CA PHE A 211 0.79 -17.63 1.16
C PHE A 211 -0.03 -18.90 1.38
N ASP A 212 0.52 -19.84 2.15
CA ASP A 212 -0.21 -21.02 2.59
C ASP A 212 -1.26 -20.69 3.67
N ALA A 213 -2.02 -21.71 4.09
CA ALA A 213 -3.04 -21.57 5.12
C ALA A 213 -2.50 -21.10 6.49
N ASN A 214 -1.20 -21.23 6.73
CA ASN A 214 -0.52 -20.77 7.95
C ASN A 214 0.06 -19.35 7.80
N GLY A 215 -0.22 -18.67 6.68
CA GLY A 215 0.30 -17.34 6.39
C GLY A 215 1.81 -17.31 6.11
N ARG A 216 2.39 -18.43 5.65
CA ARG A 216 3.81 -18.54 5.30
C ARG A 216 3.99 -18.66 3.78
N TYR A 217 5.09 -18.11 3.29
CA TYR A 217 5.46 -18.25 1.88
C TYR A 217 6.01 -19.68 1.64
N PRO A 218 5.44 -20.48 0.72
CA PRO A 218 5.79 -21.89 0.59
C PRO A 218 7.21 -22.17 0.12
N ASN A 219 7.83 -21.26 -0.66
CA ASN A 219 9.18 -21.39 -1.21
C ASN A 219 9.47 -22.74 -1.90
N LYS A 220 8.54 -23.21 -2.72
CA LYS A 220 8.66 -24.43 -3.52
C LYS A 220 9.25 -24.08 -4.91
N SER A 221 9.68 -25.11 -5.65
CA SER A 221 10.17 -24.97 -7.03
C SER A 221 9.08 -24.52 -8.02
N HIS A 222 7.81 -24.77 -7.68
CA HIS A 222 6.63 -24.31 -8.40
C HIS A 222 5.44 -24.20 -7.43
N GLY A 223 4.40 -23.47 -7.82
CA GLY A 223 3.18 -23.33 -7.02
C GLY A 223 3.22 -22.26 -5.93
N ASN A 224 4.14 -21.31 -6.03
CA ASN A 224 4.14 -20.05 -5.30
C ASN A 224 4.49 -18.89 -6.24
N HIS A 225 4.01 -17.70 -5.91
CA HIS A 225 4.26 -16.53 -6.74
C HIS A 225 4.43 -15.26 -5.93
N VAL A 226 5.19 -14.31 -6.48
CA VAL A 226 5.44 -12.98 -5.93
C VAL A 226 5.28 -11.98 -7.06
N ALA A 227 4.60 -10.88 -6.78
CA ALA A 227 4.37 -9.83 -7.75
C ALA A 227 4.37 -8.46 -7.07
N ILE A 228 4.43 -7.40 -7.88
CA ILE A 228 4.23 -6.02 -7.44
C ILE A 228 2.85 -5.58 -7.91
N PHE A 229 1.99 -5.18 -6.98
CA PHE A 229 0.66 -4.67 -7.27
C PHE A 229 0.77 -3.35 -8.05
N LEU A 230 0.00 -3.21 -9.13
CA LEU A 230 -0.08 -1.96 -9.90
C LEU A 230 -1.43 -1.28 -9.73
N ASP A 231 -2.52 -2.04 -9.91
CA ASP A 231 -3.88 -1.51 -9.77
C ASP A 231 -4.90 -2.64 -9.64
N TYR A 232 -6.12 -2.32 -9.22
CA TYR A 232 -7.27 -3.20 -9.38
C TYR A 232 -7.80 -3.15 -10.80
N GLN A 233 -7.97 -4.32 -11.41
CA GLN A 233 -8.71 -4.41 -12.66
C GLN A 233 -10.20 -4.33 -12.37
N ARG A 234 -10.91 -3.52 -13.16
CA ARG A 234 -12.35 -3.38 -13.10
C ARG A 234 -12.98 -3.66 -14.46
N ASP A 235 -14.17 -4.25 -14.44
CA ASP A 235 -15.01 -4.32 -15.63
C ASP A 235 -15.70 -2.98 -15.92
N SER A 236 -16.50 -2.93 -16.99
CA SER A 236 -17.25 -1.74 -17.39
C SER A 236 -18.27 -1.26 -16.37
N SER A 237 -18.67 -2.12 -15.41
CA SER A 237 -19.57 -1.75 -14.30
C SER A 237 -18.82 -1.17 -13.10
N GLY A 238 -17.49 -1.14 -13.13
CA GLY A 238 -16.64 -0.71 -12.02
C GLY A 238 -16.41 -1.78 -10.97
N LYS A 239 -16.92 -3.01 -11.16
CA LYS A 239 -16.69 -4.14 -10.27
C LYS A 239 -15.24 -4.61 -10.40
N ILE A 240 -14.59 -4.88 -9.28
CA ILE A 240 -13.23 -5.44 -9.27
C ILE A 240 -13.28 -6.88 -9.77
N THR A 241 -12.53 -7.17 -10.83
CA THR A 241 -12.44 -8.50 -11.46
C THR A 241 -11.07 -9.12 -11.34
N GLY A 242 -10.06 -8.34 -10.96
CA GLY A 242 -8.69 -8.83 -10.82
C GLY A 242 -7.75 -7.76 -10.31
N ILE A 243 -6.46 -8.04 -10.46
CA ILE A 243 -5.36 -7.13 -10.17
C ILE A 243 -4.41 -7.08 -11.36
N LYS A 244 -3.97 -5.86 -11.70
CA LYS A 244 -2.85 -5.65 -12.59
C LYS A 244 -1.57 -5.72 -11.75
N VAL A 245 -0.61 -6.50 -12.21
CA VAL A 245 0.65 -6.74 -11.49
C VAL A 245 1.84 -6.61 -12.43
N LEU A 246 2.98 -6.23 -11.85
CA LEU A 246 4.29 -6.40 -12.44
C LEU A 246 4.95 -7.63 -11.81
N ASP A 247 5.27 -8.62 -12.62
CA ASP A 247 5.95 -9.83 -12.14
C ASP A 247 6.91 -10.40 -13.15
N GLN A 248 7.74 -11.33 -12.68
CA GLN A 248 8.70 -12.09 -13.48
C GLN A 248 8.72 -13.55 -13.01
N TRP A 249 9.26 -14.43 -13.83
CA TRP A 249 9.60 -15.81 -13.44
C TRP A 249 10.71 -16.36 -14.33
N SER A 250 11.18 -17.57 -14.03
CA SER A 250 12.24 -18.20 -14.82
C SER A 250 11.87 -18.24 -16.32
N GLY A 251 12.71 -17.65 -17.16
CA GLY A 251 12.48 -17.56 -18.61
C GLY A 251 11.53 -16.44 -19.05
N ARG A 252 10.95 -15.65 -18.13
CA ARG A 252 10.13 -14.49 -18.49
C ARG A 252 10.56 -13.23 -17.71
N PRO A 253 11.04 -12.19 -18.41
CA PRO A 253 11.44 -10.94 -17.78
C PRO A 253 10.26 -10.22 -17.13
N ALA A 254 10.55 -9.24 -16.29
CA ALA A 254 9.50 -8.51 -15.61
C ALA A 254 8.60 -7.76 -16.60
N GLY A 255 7.29 -8.00 -16.48
CA GLY A 255 6.28 -7.39 -17.33
C GLY A 255 4.92 -7.36 -16.65
N GLU A 256 3.99 -6.65 -17.27
CA GLU A 256 2.63 -6.55 -16.75
C GLU A 256 1.82 -7.80 -17.12
N ARG A 257 0.98 -8.23 -16.17
CA ARG A 257 -0.15 -9.11 -16.47
C ARG A 257 -1.29 -8.84 -15.51
N VAL A 258 -2.44 -9.39 -15.85
CA VAL A 258 -3.62 -9.39 -15.00
C VAL A 258 -3.74 -10.76 -14.33
N LEU A 259 -4.00 -10.76 -13.02
CA LEU A 259 -4.44 -11.92 -12.27
C LEU A 259 -5.91 -11.71 -11.90
N GLU A 260 -6.78 -12.59 -12.39
CA GLU A 260 -8.23 -12.47 -12.16
C GLU A 260 -8.62 -13.00 -10.78
N PHE A 261 -9.69 -12.45 -10.21
CA PHE A 261 -10.43 -13.07 -9.13
C PHE A 261 -11.44 -14.06 -9.72
N VAL A 262 -11.33 -15.33 -9.35
CA VAL A 262 -12.33 -16.34 -9.69
C VAL A 262 -13.35 -16.49 -8.56
N PRO A 263 -14.61 -16.88 -8.87
CA PRO A 263 -15.62 -17.16 -7.84
C PRO A 263 -15.16 -18.24 -6.85
N ASP A 264 -15.62 -18.18 -5.60
CA ASP A 264 -15.16 -19.10 -4.54
C ASP A 264 -15.39 -20.57 -4.85
N ALA A 265 -16.51 -20.91 -5.52
CA ALA A 265 -16.80 -22.28 -5.94
C ALA A 265 -15.76 -22.79 -6.97
N GLU A 266 -15.34 -21.93 -7.89
CA GLU A 266 -14.30 -22.25 -8.87
C GLU A 266 -12.92 -22.30 -8.20
N ALA A 267 -12.63 -21.35 -7.31
CA ALA A 267 -11.42 -21.36 -6.52
C ALA A 267 -11.29 -22.70 -5.77
N ALA A 268 -12.34 -23.14 -5.06
CA ALA A 268 -12.37 -24.41 -4.34
C ALA A 268 -12.13 -25.63 -5.24
N ARG A 269 -12.76 -25.66 -6.44
CA ARG A 269 -12.52 -26.73 -7.42
C ARG A 269 -11.08 -26.77 -7.88
N ARG A 270 -10.48 -25.62 -8.20
CA ARG A 270 -9.08 -25.51 -8.65
C ARG A 270 -8.07 -25.86 -7.54
N ARG A 271 -8.42 -25.66 -6.27
CA ARG A 271 -7.60 -26.08 -5.13
C ARG A 271 -7.70 -27.59 -4.82
N SER A 272 -8.67 -28.30 -5.41
CA SER A 272 -8.90 -29.71 -5.11
C SER A 272 -7.72 -30.59 -5.58
N PRO A 273 -7.38 -31.68 -4.86
CA PRO A 273 -6.19 -32.50 -5.15
C PRO A 273 -6.13 -33.03 -6.59
N ALA A 274 -7.29 -33.31 -7.20
CA ALA A 274 -7.39 -33.79 -8.58
C ALA A 274 -7.01 -32.72 -9.64
N SER A 275 -6.99 -31.44 -9.27
CA SER A 275 -6.72 -30.30 -10.16
C SER A 275 -5.46 -29.52 -9.76
N ALA A 276 -4.96 -29.74 -8.54
CA ALA A 276 -3.89 -28.96 -7.93
C ALA A 276 -2.49 -29.37 -8.42
N SER A 277 -2.03 -28.81 -9.54
CA SER A 277 -0.63 -28.93 -10.00
C SER A 277 0.39 -28.13 -9.15
N ASN A 278 -0.11 -27.25 -8.27
CA ASN A 278 0.68 -26.23 -7.58
C ASN A 278 0.57 -26.28 -6.04
N GLY A 279 0.26 -27.46 -5.48
CA GLY A 279 0.12 -27.62 -4.03
C GLY A 279 -1.07 -26.86 -3.43
N GLY A 280 -2.11 -26.63 -4.25
CA GLY A 280 -3.39 -26.06 -3.83
C GLY A 280 -3.48 -24.53 -3.86
N LEU A 281 -2.43 -23.80 -4.26
CA LEU A 281 -2.47 -22.34 -4.39
C LEU A 281 -2.79 -21.91 -5.82
N LEU A 282 -3.62 -20.88 -5.94
CA LEU A 282 -4.04 -20.29 -7.21
C LEU A 282 -3.03 -19.25 -7.71
N VAL A 283 -1.83 -19.69 -8.08
CA VAL A 283 -0.70 -18.81 -8.47
C VAL A 283 -0.93 -17.93 -9.70
N ASN A 284 -1.92 -18.26 -10.53
CA ASN A 284 -2.32 -17.50 -11.71
C ASN A 284 -3.61 -16.69 -11.49
N GLN A 285 -4.11 -16.64 -10.25
CA GLN A 285 -5.28 -15.86 -9.86
C GLN A 285 -4.91 -14.96 -8.68
N ALA A 286 -5.75 -13.96 -8.44
CA ALA A 286 -5.56 -13.01 -7.35
C ALA A 286 -6.06 -13.54 -5.99
N ASN A 287 -6.87 -14.61 -5.98
CA ASN A 287 -7.57 -15.10 -4.78
C ASN A 287 -6.65 -15.49 -3.61
N ASP A 288 -5.45 -15.98 -3.89
CA ASP A 288 -4.48 -16.42 -2.87
C ASP A 288 -3.32 -15.43 -2.69
N MET A 289 -3.45 -14.21 -3.23
CA MET A 289 -2.48 -13.13 -3.03
C MET A 289 -2.75 -12.37 -1.74
N TYR A 290 -1.68 -12.05 -1.03
CA TYR A 290 -1.70 -11.23 0.18
C TYR A 290 -0.59 -10.19 0.10
N VAL A 291 -0.78 -9.08 0.80
CA VAL A 291 0.28 -8.11 1.06
C VAL A 291 1.42 -8.80 1.80
N VAL A 292 2.67 -8.60 1.35
CA VAL A 292 3.84 -9.11 2.06
C VAL A 292 4.14 -8.19 3.24
N THR A 293 4.23 -8.79 4.43
CA THR A 293 4.62 -8.11 5.67
C THR A 293 5.76 -8.88 6.35
N ARG A 294 6.35 -8.28 7.39
CA ARG A 294 7.28 -8.96 8.31
C ARG A 294 6.72 -8.95 9.74
N PRO A 295 7.04 -9.99 10.55
CA PRO A 295 6.65 -10.03 11.95
C PRO A 295 7.28 -8.90 12.75
#